data_AF-A0A381WKK5-F1
#
_entry.id   AF-A0A381WKK5-F1
#
_cell.length_a   1.000
_cell.length_b   1.000
_cell.length_c   1.000
_cell.angle_alpha   90.00
_cell.angle_beta   90.00
_cell.angle_gamma   90.00
#
_symmetry.space_group_name_H-M   'P 1'
#
loop_
_entity.id
_entity.type
_entity.pdbx_description
1 polymer ?
#
loop_
_entity_poly.entity_id
_entity_poly.type
_entity_poly.pdbx_seq_one_letter_code
_entity_poly.pdbx_strand_id
1 'polypeptide(L)'
;MCAITLLYREGYFKQRIDEEGIQTETYPRFDPYPLLKKLDVRFTLRLRARDVWIQVYRFDYVGHGGHAVPIYFLDTDVEENIKDDRIISQRLYSGNKDHRILQEAILGFGGTKLLDELGQNDIKKYHMNEGHCSFLVLNLLEKFNNDIEKVKSLCHFTTHTPVPAGHDHFSENRVKKLLRGLLPEDLKLPSLVQNGRLHMTELGLYFSRTANGVSALHGDVAQDQFPWSNIDFITNGVHHSYWMGSPFKRVYDQYIPDWRTNPESLLRIDDIADDVIWNAHQERKRYLLGY
;
A
#
# COMPACT_ATOMS: atom_id res chain seq x y z
N MET A 1 -2.37 -15.40 -2.12
CA MET A 1 -2.35 -13.94 -1.91
C MET A 1 -0.93 -13.46 -2.19
N CYS A 2 -0.76 -12.30 -2.80
CA CYS A 2 0.52 -11.62 -2.96
C CYS A 2 0.32 -10.12 -2.72
N ALA A 3 1.38 -9.41 -2.36
CA ALA A 3 1.38 -7.95 -2.27
C ALA A 3 2.31 -7.34 -3.32
N ILE A 4 1.98 -6.15 -3.79
CA ILE A 4 2.80 -5.39 -4.74
C ILE A 4 2.92 -3.96 -4.21
N THR A 5 4.13 -3.42 -4.24
CA THR A 5 4.44 -2.05 -3.80
C THR A 5 5.61 -1.48 -4.59
N LEU A 6 5.91 -0.19 -4.41
CA LEU A 6 7.13 0.42 -4.93
C LEU A 6 8.31 0.14 -4.01
N LEU A 7 9.51 -0.03 -4.58
CA LEU A 7 10.75 -0.12 -3.82
C LEU A 7 11.29 1.29 -3.50
N TYR A 8 10.83 1.90 -2.42
CA TYR A 8 11.34 3.20 -1.99
C TYR A 8 12.78 3.12 -1.49
N ARG A 9 13.74 3.54 -2.32
CA ARG A 9 15.18 3.49 -2.02
C ARG A 9 15.60 4.41 -0.87
N GLU A 10 14.87 5.47 -0.56
CA GLU A 10 15.23 6.43 0.49
C GLU A 10 14.15 6.58 1.58
N GLY A 11 13.09 5.75 1.52
CA GLY A 11 11.97 5.82 2.46
C GLY A 11 11.28 7.19 2.45
N TYR A 12 10.85 7.65 3.62
CA TYR A 12 10.30 9.00 3.80
C TYR A 12 11.43 9.99 4.11
N PHE A 13 11.94 10.00 5.34
CA PHE A 13 13.21 10.59 5.72
C PHE A 13 13.65 10.03 7.09
N LYS A 14 14.94 10.17 7.41
CA LYS A 14 15.46 9.99 8.78
C LYS A 14 15.52 11.34 9.47
N GLN A 15 14.74 11.46 10.54
CA GLN A 15 14.66 12.66 11.38
C GLN A 15 15.91 12.77 12.24
N ARG A 16 16.46 13.99 12.34
CA ARG A 16 17.44 14.39 13.35
C ARG A 16 16.93 15.66 14.03
N ILE A 17 17.03 15.71 15.34
CA ILE A 17 16.74 16.89 16.15
C ILE A 17 18.06 17.30 16.80
N ASP A 18 18.47 18.55 16.65
CA ASP A 18 19.67 19.09 17.27
C ASP A 18 19.41 19.63 18.69
N GLU A 19 20.44 20.20 19.31
CA GLU A 19 20.41 20.67 20.70
C GLU A 19 19.44 21.85 20.89
N GLU A 20 19.19 22.62 19.83
CA GLU A 20 18.23 23.71 19.76
C GLU A 20 16.79 23.24 19.49
N GLY A 21 16.58 21.94 19.28
CA GLY A 21 15.28 21.36 18.96
C GLY A 21 14.87 21.52 17.49
N ILE A 22 15.80 21.88 16.61
CA ILE A 22 15.52 22.05 15.19
C ILE A 22 15.56 20.69 14.49
N GLN A 23 14.48 20.39 13.76
CA GLN A 23 14.41 19.20 12.93
C GLN A 23 15.20 19.39 11.63
N THR A 24 15.99 18.37 11.31
CA THR A 24 16.66 18.21 10.01
C THR A 24 16.38 16.82 9.44
N GLU A 25 16.44 16.73 8.11
CA GLU A 25 16.08 15.52 7.37
C GLU A 25 17.29 14.98 6.63
N THR A 26 17.46 13.66 6.68
CA THR A 26 18.41 12.93 5.84
C THR A 26 17.70 11.82 5.10
N TYR A 27 18.21 11.44 3.93
CA TYR A 27 17.58 10.46 3.04
C TYR A 27 18.54 9.29 2.81
N PRO A 28 18.78 8.46 3.85
CA PRO A 28 19.67 7.31 3.72
C PRO A 28 19.09 6.32 2.71
N ARG A 29 19.97 5.82 1.83
CA ARG A 29 19.58 4.87 0.80
C ARG A 29 19.54 3.45 1.37
N PHE A 30 18.44 2.75 1.17
CA PHE A 30 18.23 1.34 1.45
C PHE A 30 18.85 0.48 0.35
N ASP A 31 19.77 -0.40 0.76
CA ASP A 31 20.25 -1.49 -0.09
C ASP A 31 19.33 -2.72 0.11
N PRO A 32 18.60 -3.17 -0.94
CA PRO A 32 17.74 -4.33 -0.87
C PRO A 32 18.52 -5.62 -0.73
N TYR A 33 19.82 -5.68 -1.02
CA TYR A 33 20.62 -6.89 -0.84
C TYR A 33 21.13 -7.02 0.61
N PRO A 34 21.10 -8.23 1.22
CA PRO A 34 20.57 -9.50 0.72
C PRO A 34 19.08 -9.74 1.02
N LEU A 35 18.37 -8.75 1.57
CA LEU A 35 17.01 -8.91 2.09
C LEU A 35 15.97 -9.27 1.01
N LEU A 36 16.03 -8.62 -0.14
CA LEU A 36 15.11 -8.84 -1.26
C LEU A 36 15.81 -9.61 -2.38
N LYS A 37 15.14 -10.62 -2.92
CA LYS A 37 15.58 -11.36 -4.10
C LYS A 37 15.28 -10.55 -5.35
N LYS A 38 16.31 -10.14 -6.10
CA LYS A 38 16.15 -9.60 -7.46
C LYS A 38 15.62 -10.71 -8.39
N LEU A 39 14.50 -10.47 -9.07
CA LEU A 39 13.95 -11.43 -10.04
C LEU A 39 14.50 -11.16 -11.44
N ASP A 40 14.56 -12.20 -12.26
CA ASP A 40 14.82 -12.07 -13.71
C ASP A 40 13.53 -11.67 -14.46
N VAL A 41 12.84 -10.67 -13.92
CA VAL A 41 11.63 -10.09 -14.48
C VAL A 41 11.83 -8.59 -14.53
N ARG A 42 11.76 -8.05 -15.74
CA ARG A 42 11.84 -6.62 -16.03
C ARG A 42 10.94 -6.29 -17.19
N PHE A 43 10.34 -5.12 -17.15
CA PHE A 43 9.44 -4.67 -18.20
C PHE A 43 9.41 -3.14 -18.25
N THR A 44 8.76 -2.59 -19.27
CA THR A 44 8.60 -1.15 -19.43
C THR A 44 7.14 -0.73 -19.32
N LEU A 45 6.94 0.50 -18.87
CA LEU A 45 5.70 1.25 -19.07
C LEU A 45 5.98 2.50 -19.90
N ARG A 46 5.14 2.77 -20.90
CA ARG A 46 5.23 3.99 -21.69
C ARG A 46 4.65 5.14 -20.88
N LEU A 47 5.51 5.93 -20.24
CA LEU A 47 5.11 7.09 -19.46
C LEU A 47 5.75 8.35 -20.04
N ARG A 48 4.98 9.44 -20.11
CA ARG A 48 5.31 10.64 -20.88
C ARG A 48 5.58 10.21 -22.32
N ALA A 49 6.75 10.48 -22.88
CA ALA A 49 7.08 10.14 -24.26
C ALA A 49 8.20 9.08 -24.37
N ARG A 50 8.39 8.25 -23.33
CA ARG A 50 9.49 7.29 -23.25
C ARG A 50 9.11 6.05 -22.45
N ASP A 51 9.92 5.02 -22.60
CA ASP A 51 9.77 3.79 -21.85
C ASP A 51 10.49 3.93 -20.51
N VAL A 52 9.77 3.67 -19.42
CA VAL A 52 10.33 3.61 -18.07
C VAL A 52 10.52 2.14 -17.71
N TRP A 53 11.77 1.73 -17.54
CA TRP A 53 12.14 0.39 -17.11
C TRP A 53 11.80 0.16 -15.64
N ILE A 54 11.31 -1.03 -15.33
CA ILE A 54 10.93 -1.44 -13.98
C ILE A 54 11.60 -2.79 -13.70
N GLN A 55 12.43 -2.82 -12.67
CA GLN A 55 13.01 -4.03 -12.10
C GLN A 55 12.15 -4.54 -10.95
N VAL A 56 12.00 -5.85 -10.85
CA VAL A 56 11.20 -6.49 -9.79
C VAL A 56 12.09 -7.13 -8.74
N TYR A 57 11.78 -6.87 -7.48
CA TYR A 57 12.33 -7.57 -6.33
C TYR A 57 11.24 -8.33 -5.59
N ARG A 58 11.59 -9.39 -4.87
CA ARG A 58 10.67 -10.22 -4.09
C ARG A 58 11.18 -10.46 -2.69
N PHE A 59 10.27 -10.40 -1.72
CA PHE A 59 10.47 -10.88 -0.36
C PHE A 59 9.35 -11.86 -0.01
N ASP A 60 9.70 -13.02 0.53
CA ASP A 60 8.72 -14.01 0.98
C ASP A 60 8.53 -13.85 2.49
N TYR A 61 7.42 -13.26 2.90
CA TYR A 61 7.08 -13.17 4.31
C TYR A 61 6.48 -14.50 4.78
N VAL A 62 7.17 -15.20 5.67
CA VAL A 62 6.70 -16.47 6.23
C VAL A 62 5.94 -16.20 7.52
N GLY A 63 4.63 -16.45 7.50
CA GLY A 63 3.79 -16.35 8.69
C GLY A 63 4.07 -17.47 9.70
N HIS A 64 3.48 -17.38 10.90
CA HIS A 64 3.70 -18.36 11.97
C HIS A 64 3.35 -19.81 11.57
N GLY A 65 2.35 -20.00 10.72
CA GLY A 65 1.96 -21.31 10.17
C GLY A 65 2.85 -21.83 9.03
N GLY A 66 3.98 -21.18 8.73
CA GLY A 66 4.89 -21.58 7.65
C GLY A 66 4.44 -21.19 6.24
N HIS A 67 3.24 -20.61 6.08
CA HIS A 67 2.78 -20.10 4.80
C HIS A 67 3.57 -18.86 4.39
N ALA A 68 4.12 -18.87 3.18
CA ALA A 68 4.85 -17.75 2.61
C ALA A 68 3.93 -16.88 1.74
N VAL A 69 3.89 -15.58 2.01
CA VAL A 69 3.22 -14.58 1.18
C VAL A 69 4.28 -13.80 0.41
N PRO A 70 4.30 -13.86 -0.93
CA PRO A 70 5.24 -13.08 -1.72
C PRO A 70 4.83 -11.60 -1.73
N ILE A 71 5.80 -10.74 -1.46
CA ILE A 71 5.72 -9.28 -1.58
C ILE A 71 6.67 -8.87 -2.71
N TYR A 72 6.11 -8.27 -3.75
CA TYR A 72 6.84 -7.77 -4.90
C TYR A 72 7.06 -6.27 -4.77
N PHE A 73 8.27 -5.83 -5.11
CA PHE A 73 8.66 -4.43 -5.11
C PHE A 73 9.06 -4.01 -6.52
N LEU A 74 8.42 -2.96 -7.03
CA LEU A 74 8.67 -2.37 -8.33
C LEU A 74 9.69 -1.23 -8.19
N ASP A 75 10.80 -1.32 -8.92
CA ASP A 75 11.89 -0.35 -8.84
C ASP A 75 12.20 0.27 -10.19
N THR A 76 12.16 1.60 -10.27
CA THR A 76 12.56 2.36 -11.45
C THR A 76 14.02 2.80 -11.38
N ASP A 77 14.72 2.60 -10.26
CA ASP A 77 16.11 3.02 -10.08
C ASP A 77 17.10 2.04 -10.73
N VAL A 78 17.05 1.99 -12.06
CA VAL A 78 17.89 1.16 -12.94
C VAL A 78 18.67 2.03 -13.93
N GLU A 79 19.76 1.50 -14.48
CA GLU A 79 20.68 2.25 -15.35
C GLU A 79 20.06 2.64 -16.70
N GLU A 80 19.11 1.85 -17.19
CA GLU A 80 18.39 2.11 -18.43
C GLU A 80 17.49 3.36 -18.35
N ASN A 81 17.13 3.77 -17.13
CA ASN A 81 16.30 4.92 -16.89
C ASN A 81 17.14 6.19 -16.72
N ILE A 82 16.66 7.30 -17.29
CA ILE A 82 17.23 8.62 -17.01
C ILE A 82 16.96 9.01 -15.55
N LYS A 83 17.71 9.99 -15.03
CA LYS A 83 17.59 10.44 -13.63
C LYS A 83 16.15 10.73 -13.22
N ASP A 84 15.40 11.49 -14.03
CA ASP A 84 14.00 11.84 -13.76
C ASP A 84 13.05 10.64 -13.63
N ASP A 85 13.43 9.49 -14.19
CA ASP A 85 12.62 8.28 -14.20
C ASP A 85 13.05 7.36 -13.05
N ARG A 86 14.36 7.33 -12.76
CA ARG A 86 14.92 6.63 -11.60
C ARG A 86 14.34 7.14 -10.29
N ILE A 87 14.13 8.45 -10.18
CA ILE A 87 13.62 9.04 -8.93
C ILE A 87 12.17 8.63 -8.61
N ILE A 88 11.39 8.08 -9.56
CA ILE A 88 9.97 7.73 -9.34
C ILE A 88 9.82 6.79 -8.13
N SER A 89 10.63 5.75 -8.02
CA SER A 89 10.65 4.84 -6.85
C SER A 89 11.63 5.27 -5.76
N GLN A 90 12.16 6.51 -5.74
CA GLN A 90 13.22 6.84 -4.77
C GLN A 90 12.66 7.16 -3.39
N ARG A 91 11.66 8.04 -3.28
CA ARG A 91 11.15 8.56 -2.00
C ARG A 91 9.64 8.43 -1.87
N LEU A 92 9.21 7.99 -0.70
CA LEU A 92 7.81 7.88 -0.31
C LEU A 92 7.22 9.27 -0.07
N TYR A 93 6.00 9.51 -0.59
CA TYR A 93 5.26 10.78 -0.42
C TYR A 93 6.07 12.04 -0.75
N SER A 94 6.86 11.98 -1.82
CA SER A 94 7.73 13.08 -2.24
C SER A 94 7.34 13.65 -3.60
N GLY A 95 7.95 14.79 -3.94
CA GLY A 95 7.79 15.41 -5.24
C GLY A 95 6.47 16.17 -5.40
N ASN A 96 6.15 16.50 -6.65
CA ASN A 96 4.95 17.24 -7.01
C ASN A 96 3.86 16.30 -7.54
N LYS A 97 2.73 16.87 -7.99
CA LYS A 97 1.63 16.09 -8.57
C LYS A 97 2.03 15.24 -9.78
N ASP A 98 3.00 15.66 -10.58
CA ASP A 98 3.48 14.83 -11.71
C ASP A 98 4.19 13.59 -11.20
N HIS A 99 5.05 13.76 -10.20
CA HIS A 99 5.75 12.66 -9.55
C HIS A 99 4.78 11.66 -8.93
N ARG A 100 3.74 12.17 -8.25
CA ARG A 100 2.69 11.34 -7.65
C ARG A 100 1.94 10.50 -8.69
N ILE A 101 1.51 11.11 -9.80
CA ILE A 101 0.87 10.39 -10.91
C ILE A 101 1.79 9.28 -11.45
N LEU A 102 3.09 9.56 -11.61
CA LEU A 102 4.05 8.58 -12.09
C LEU A 102 4.21 7.43 -11.09
N GLN A 103 4.32 7.69 -9.80
CA GLN A 103 4.37 6.65 -8.76
C GLN A 103 3.14 5.75 -8.79
N GLU A 104 1.95 6.37 -8.80
CA GLU A 104 0.68 5.65 -8.88
C GLU A 104 0.57 4.84 -10.18
N ALA A 105 1.11 5.35 -11.29
CA ALA A 105 1.12 4.64 -12.56
C ALA A 105 2.04 3.41 -12.53
N ILE A 106 3.24 3.52 -11.96
CA ILE A 106 4.13 2.36 -11.74
C ILE A 106 3.43 1.33 -10.86
N LEU A 107 2.76 1.75 -9.77
CA LEU A 107 2.07 0.83 -8.88
C LEU A 107 0.87 0.15 -9.55
N GLY A 108 -0.03 0.94 -10.14
CA GLY A 108 -1.28 0.45 -10.73
C GLY A 108 -1.05 -0.38 -12.00
N PHE A 109 -0.49 0.24 -13.06
CA PHE A 109 -0.24 -0.44 -14.33
C PHE A 109 0.93 -1.43 -14.23
N GLY A 110 1.99 -1.07 -13.49
CA GLY A 110 3.15 -1.95 -13.35
C GLY A 110 2.83 -3.16 -12.47
N GLY A 111 1.97 -3.01 -11.46
CA GLY A 111 1.52 -4.13 -10.65
C GLY A 111 0.68 -5.15 -11.43
N THR A 112 -0.25 -4.69 -12.27
CA THR A 112 -1.03 -5.61 -13.12
C THR A 112 -0.17 -6.25 -14.20
N LYS A 113 0.72 -5.48 -14.85
CA LYS A 113 1.66 -6.00 -15.85
C LYS A 113 2.61 -7.03 -15.25
N LEU A 114 3.11 -6.81 -14.03
CA LEU A 114 3.92 -7.79 -13.30
C LEU A 114 3.19 -9.14 -13.16
N LEU A 115 1.90 -9.12 -12.82
CA LEU A 115 1.13 -10.36 -12.67
C LEU A 115 1.05 -11.12 -14.00
N ASP A 116 0.91 -10.42 -15.12
CA ASP A 116 0.92 -11.03 -16.45
C ASP A 116 2.31 -11.63 -16.77
N GLU A 117 3.40 -10.90 -16.50
CA GLU A 117 4.79 -11.38 -16.69
C GLU A 117 5.12 -12.61 -15.82
N LEU A 118 4.53 -12.69 -14.63
CA LEU A 118 4.65 -13.85 -13.73
C LEU A 118 3.71 -15.01 -14.07
N GLY A 119 2.89 -14.88 -15.13
CA GLY A 119 1.89 -15.87 -15.52
C GLY A 119 0.76 -16.05 -14.49
N GLN A 120 0.51 -15.06 -13.64
CA GLN A 120 -0.51 -15.10 -12.58
C GLN A 120 -1.89 -14.75 -13.15
N ASN A 121 -2.44 -15.67 -13.96
CA ASN A 121 -3.71 -15.46 -14.66
C ASN A 121 -4.96 -15.79 -13.79
N ASP A 122 -4.77 -16.38 -12.62
CA ASP A 122 -5.86 -16.86 -11.75
C ASP A 122 -6.25 -15.91 -10.61
N ILE A 123 -5.86 -14.64 -10.70
CA ILE A 123 -6.18 -13.62 -9.70
C ILE A 123 -7.71 -13.43 -9.61
N LYS A 124 -8.27 -13.77 -8.45
CA LYS A 124 -9.72 -13.68 -8.21
C LYS A 124 -10.16 -12.30 -7.69
N LYS A 125 -9.26 -11.58 -7.01
CA LYS A 125 -9.52 -10.27 -6.42
C LYS A 125 -8.28 -9.37 -6.47
N TYR A 126 -8.51 -8.09 -6.74
CA TYR A 126 -7.57 -6.99 -6.58
C TYR A 126 -8.05 -6.11 -5.44
N HIS A 127 -7.23 -5.99 -4.40
CA HIS A 127 -7.51 -5.11 -3.27
C HIS A 127 -6.69 -3.83 -3.41
N MET A 128 -7.39 -2.71 -3.53
CA MET A 128 -6.81 -1.37 -3.54
C MET A 128 -6.83 -0.80 -2.13
N ASN A 129 -5.63 -0.52 -1.61
CA ASN A 129 -5.46 0.17 -0.34
C ASN A 129 -5.35 1.67 -0.61
N GLU A 130 -6.48 2.39 -0.60
CA GLU A 130 -6.61 3.81 -0.93
C GLU A 130 -6.42 4.17 -2.42
N GLY A 131 -6.74 5.42 -2.76
CA GLY A 131 -6.76 5.96 -4.13
C GLY A 131 -5.49 5.76 -4.95
N HIS A 132 -4.31 5.71 -4.32
CA HIS A 132 -3.02 5.61 -5.02
C HIS A 132 -2.82 4.29 -5.80
N CYS A 133 -3.65 3.28 -5.56
CA CYS A 133 -3.65 2.03 -6.33
C CYS A 133 -4.58 2.08 -7.56
N SER A 134 -5.40 3.12 -7.70
CA SER A 134 -6.60 3.07 -8.55
C SER A 134 -6.33 3.00 -10.04
N PHE A 135 -5.14 3.35 -10.52
CA PHE A 135 -4.79 3.15 -11.93
C PHE A 135 -4.83 1.69 -12.38
N LEU A 136 -4.75 0.71 -11.45
CA LEU A 136 -4.89 -0.70 -11.81
C LEU A 136 -6.22 -0.99 -12.51
N VAL A 137 -7.30 -0.27 -12.17
CA VAL A 137 -8.63 -0.53 -12.75
C VAL A 137 -8.67 -0.18 -14.23
N LEU A 138 -7.85 0.78 -14.68
CA LEU A 138 -7.75 1.15 -16.09
C LEU A 138 -7.10 0.04 -16.91
N ASN A 139 -6.06 -0.61 -16.37
CA ASN A 139 -5.47 -1.79 -17.01
C ASN A 139 -6.46 -2.97 -17.05
N LEU A 140 -7.26 -3.14 -16.01
CA LEU A 140 -8.30 -4.18 -16.00
C LEU A 140 -9.41 -3.89 -17.02
N LEU A 141 -9.82 -2.63 -17.18
CA LEU A 141 -10.77 -2.26 -18.23
C LEU A 141 -10.24 -2.64 -19.61
N GLU A 142 -9.00 -2.27 -19.93
CA GLU A 142 -8.36 -2.65 -21.20
C GLU A 142 -8.31 -4.17 -21.35
N LYS A 143 -7.84 -4.90 -20.32
CA LYS A 143 -7.74 -6.37 -20.33
C LYS A 143 -9.07 -7.08 -20.53
N PHE A 144 -10.17 -6.48 -20.10
CA PHE A 144 -11.52 -7.03 -20.21
C PHE A 144 -12.39 -6.27 -21.22
N ASN A 145 -11.80 -5.64 -22.24
CA ASN A 145 -12.51 -4.97 -23.33
C ASN A 145 -13.57 -3.97 -22.85
N ASN A 146 -13.23 -3.16 -21.84
CA ASN A 146 -14.08 -2.17 -21.18
C ASN A 146 -15.34 -2.75 -20.49
N ASP A 147 -15.36 -4.04 -20.15
CA ASP A 147 -16.43 -4.64 -19.33
C ASP A 147 -16.32 -4.17 -17.87
N ILE A 148 -17.07 -3.12 -17.55
CA ILE A 148 -17.11 -2.49 -16.22
C ILE A 148 -17.55 -3.48 -15.13
N GLU A 149 -18.56 -4.30 -15.41
CA GLU A 149 -19.10 -5.22 -14.41
C GLU A 149 -18.12 -6.36 -14.12
N LYS A 150 -17.39 -6.82 -15.15
CA LYS A 150 -16.27 -7.72 -14.96
C LYS A 150 -15.18 -7.12 -14.08
N VAL A 151 -14.77 -5.87 -14.34
CA VAL A 151 -13.75 -5.19 -13.52
C VAL A 151 -14.22 -5.02 -12.07
N LYS A 152 -15.43 -4.50 -11.85
CA LYS A 152 -16.03 -4.39 -10.51
C LYS A 152 -16.02 -5.73 -9.79
N SER A 153 -16.40 -6.81 -10.47
CA SER A 153 -16.42 -8.15 -9.87
C SER A 153 -15.06 -8.59 -9.32
N LEU A 154 -13.96 -8.05 -9.84
CA LEU A 154 -12.59 -8.37 -9.41
C LEU A 154 -12.05 -7.40 -8.35
N CYS A 155 -12.63 -6.22 -8.17
CA CYS A 155 -12.04 -5.16 -7.35
C CYS A 155 -12.72 -4.98 -5.99
N HIS A 156 -11.89 -4.73 -4.98
CA HIS A 156 -12.27 -4.29 -3.64
C HIS A 156 -11.44 -3.06 -3.26
N PHE A 157 -12.07 -2.06 -2.66
CA PHE A 157 -11.43 -0.79 -2.31
C PHE A 157 -11.52 -0.49 -0.80
N THR A 158 -10.41 -0.16 -0.17
CA THR A 158 -10.40 0.36 1.20
C THR A 158 -10.02 1.82 1.19
N THR A 159 -10.73 2.66 1.93
CA THR A 159 -10.38 4.07 2.14
C THR A 159 -10.03 4.35 3.60
N HIS A 160 -9.03 5.20 3.78
CA HIS A 160 -8.50 5.65 5.07
C HIS A 160 -8.66 7.17 5.25
N THR A 161 -9.15 7.87 4.23
CA THR A 161 -9.18 9.33 4.19
C THR A 161 -10.48 9.86 4.82
N PRO A 162 -10.40 10.56 5.97
CA PRO A 162 -11.59 11.00 6.69
C PRO A 162 -12.17 12.32 6.15
N VAL A 163 -11.44 13.04 5.28
CA VAL A 163 -11.84 14.37 4.81
C VAL A 163 -11.60 14.53 3.31
N PRO A 164 -12.48 15.23 2.58
CA PRO A 164 -12.36 15.36 1.12
C PRO A 164 -11.02 15.94 0.64
N ALA A 165 -10.43 16.86 1.42
CA ALA A 165 -9.16 17.51 1.09
C ALA A 165 -7.95 16.55 1.12
N GLY A 166 -8.09 15.37 1.73
CA GLY A 166 -7.04 14.36 1.79
C GLY A 166 -6.97 13.46 0.55
N HIS A 167 -7.98 13.48 -0.32
CA HIS A 167 -8.01 12.62 -1.50
C HIS A 167 -7.13 13.17 -2.62
N ASP A 168 -6.35 12.28 -3.23
CA ASP A 168 -5.57 12.60 -4.41
C ASP A 168 -6.49 12.89 -5.60
N HIS A 169 -6.29 14.06 -6.23
CA HIS A 169 -6.97 14.46 -7.46
C HIS A 169 -6.03 15.18 -8.42
N PHE A 170 -6.19 14.93 -9.71
CA PHE A 170 -5.32 15.43 -10.75
C PHE A 170 -6.12 16.06 -11.88
N SER A 171 -5.62 17.15 -12.47
CA SER A 171 -6.23 17.70 -13.68
C SER A 171 -6.10 16.70 -14.84
N GLU A 172 -7.16 16.48 -15.60
CA GLU A 172 -7.20 15.55 -16.73
C GLU A 172 -6.04 15.76 -17.71
N ASN A 173 -5.79 17.01 -18.11
CA ASN A 173 -4.69 17.36 -19.03
C ASN A 173 -3.31 16.91 -18.53
N ARG A 174 -3.08 16.96 -17.21
CA ARG A 174 -1.83 16.50 -16.60
C ARG A 174 -1.72 14.98 -16.67
N VAL A 175 -2.80 14.28 -16.33
CA VAL A 175 -2.85 12.82 -16.40
C VAL A 175 -2.65 12.35 -17.84
N LYS A 176 -3.40 12.88 -18.82
CA LYS A 176 -3.25 12.53 -20.25
C LYS A 176 -1.83 12.75 -20.75
N LYS A 177 -1.20 13.87 -20.38
CA LYS A 177 0.18 14.19 -20.76
C LYS A 177 1.20 13.19 -20.21
N LEU A 178 1.02 12.73 -18.97
CA LEU A 178 1.94 11.81 -18.30
C LEU A 178 1.69 10.34 -18.62
N LEU A 179 0.44 9.94 -18.80
CA LEU A 179 0.07 8.54 -19.04
C LEU A 179 0.08 8.16 -20.53
N ARG A 180 -0.07 9.14 -21.43
CA ARG A 180 -0.01 8.97 -22.91
C ARG A 180 -0.63 7.67 -23.44
N GLY A 181 -1.95 7.63 -23.42
CA GLY A 181 -2.74 6.53 -23.98
C GLY A 181 -3.22 5.51 -22.95
N LEU A 182 -2.67 5.51 -21.72
CA LEU A 182 -3.16 4.63 -20.65
C LEU A 182 -4.44 5.14 -19.97
N LEU A 183 -4.86 6.38 -20.24
CA LEU A 183 -6.15 6.90 -19.78
C LEU A 183 -7.17 6.74 -20.92
N PRO A 184 -8.24 5.95 -20.75
CA PRO A 184 -9.27 5.80 -21.77
C PRO A 184 -9.94 7.14 -22.10
N GLU A 185 -10.12 7.44 -23.39
CA GLU A 185 -10.73 8.70 -23.84
C GLU A 185 -12.22 8.79 -23.52
N ASP A 186 -12.89 7.66 -23.36
CA ASP A 186 -14.31 7.53 -23.02
C ASP A 186 -14.56 7.35 -21.52
N LEU A 187 -13.54 7.49 -20.67
CA LEU A 187 -13.69 7.43 -19.21
C LEU A 187 -14.62 8.55 -18.72
N LYS A 188 -15.74 8.16 -18.10
CA LYS A 188 -16.76 9.08 -17.59
C LYS A 188 -16.96 8.91 -16.09
N LEU A 189 -16.09 9.55 -15.31
CA LEU A 189 -16.28 9.70 -13.86
C LEU A 189 -16.93 11.04 -13.54
N PRO A 190 -17.78 11.16 -12.50
CA PRO A 190 -18.46 12.40 -12.16
C PRO A 190 -17.50 13.59 -12.01
N SER A 191 -16.42 13.44 -11.24
CA SER A 191 -15.44 14.52 -11.04
C SER A 191 -14.66 14.87 -12.31
N LEU A 192 -14.45 13.88 -13.19
CA LEU A 192 -13.78 14.09 -14.46
C LEU A 192 -14.65 14.90 -15.41
N VAL A 193 -15.94 14.53 -15.54
CA VAL A 193 -16.91 15.21 -16.41
C VAL A 193 -17.24 16.61 -15.91
N GLN A 194 -17.46 16.78 -14.61
CA GLN A 194 -17.91 18.06 -14.04
C GLN A 194 -16.77 19.07 -13.92
N ASN A 195 -15.57 18.61 -13.55
CA ASN A 195 -14.49 19.49 -13.10
C ASN A 195 -13.18 19.30 -13.88
N GLY A 196 -13.11 18.37 -14.85
CA GLY A 196 -11.87 18.01 -15.53
C GLY A 196 -10.82 17.43 -14.57
N ARG A 197 -11.27 16.74 -13.51
CA ARG A 197 -10.41 16.19 -12.47
C ARG A 197 -10.56 14.68 -12.36
N LEU A 198 -9.46 13.97 -12.48
CA LEU A 198 -9.40 12.57 -12.10
C LEU A 198 -9.25 12.50 -10.58
N HIS A 199 -10.31 12.08 -9.89
CA HIS A 199 -10.31 11.86 -8.44
C HIS A 199 -9.97 10.38 -8.19
N MET A 200 -8.88 10.12 -7.47
CA MET A 200 -8.34 8.75 -7.38
C MET A 200 -9.22 7.82 -6.55
N THR A 201 -9.77 8.31 -5.43
CA THR A 201 -10.75 7.55 -4.63
C THR A 201 -12.02 7.25 -5.42
N GLU A 202 -12.56 8.22 -6.17
CA GLU A 202 -13.70 8.02 -7.07
C GLU A 202 -13.39 6.95 -8.13
N LEU A 203 -12.20 6.99 -8.76
CA LEU A 203 -11.77 5.98 -9.72
C LEU A 203 -11.76 4.57 -9.10
N GLY A 204 -11.15 4.41 -7.92
CA GLY A 204 -11.08 3.12 -7.23
C GLY A 204 -12.45 2.61 -6.79
N LEU A 205 -13.29 3.47 -6.22
CA LEU A 205 -14.65 3.14 -5.77
C LEU A 205 -15.58 2.78 -6.94
N TYR A 206 -15.57 3.58 -8.01
CA TYR A 206 -16.47 3.41 -9.16
C TYR A 206 -16.30 2.06 -9.84
N PHE A 207 -15.06 1.56 -9.88
CA PHE A 207 -14.71 0.26 -10.46
C PHE A 207 -14.54 -0.87 -9.44
N SER A 208 -15.03 -0.70 -8.20
CA SER A 208 -15.03 -1.75 -7.18
C SER A 208 -16.44 -2.25 -6.88
N ARG A 209 -16.59 -3.57 -6.67
CA ARG A 209 -17.88 -4.15 -6.24
C ARG A 209 -18.13 -3.96 -4.75
N THR A 210 -17.08 -3.98 -3.94
CA THR A 210 -17.18 -3.82 -2.49
C THR A 210 -16.16 -2.80 -2.01
N ALA A 211 -16.53 -1.99 -1.02
CA ALA A 211 -15.62 -1.04 -0.41
C ALA A 211 -15.80 -0.99 1.11
N ASN A 212 -14.76 -0.57 1.83
CA ASN A 212 -14.83 -0.40 3.27
C ASN A 212 -14.03 0.82 3.78
N GLY A 213 -14.52 1.44 4.85
CA GLY A 213 -13.74 2.24 5.78
C GLY A 213 -13.00 1.37 6.81
N VAL A 214 -12.17 2.00 7.64
CA VAL A 214 -11.21 1.29 8.51
C VAL A 214 -11.62 1.20 9.99
N SER A 215 -12.84 1.62 10.29
CA SER A 215 -13.59 1.47 11.54
C SER A 215 -15.06 1.77 11.27
N ALA A 216 -15.97 1.42 12.18
CA ALA A 216 -17.40 1.69 11.99
C ALA A 216 -17.69 3.18 11.70
N LEU A 217 -17.22 4.08 12.57
CA LEU A 217 -17.37 5.52 12.39
C LEU A 217 -16.69 6.03 11.11
N HIS A 218 -15.54 5.46 10.73
CA HIS A 218 -14.89 5.82 9.49
C HIS A 218 -15.67 5.33 8.26
N GLY A 219 -16.36 4.18 8.36
CA GLY A 219 -17.29 3.69 7.35
C GLY A 219 -18.39 4.73 7.08
N ASP A 220 -19.02 5.25 8.14
CA ASP A 220 -20.05 6.29 8.04
C ASP A 220 -19.49 7.57 7.38
N VAL A 221 -18.33 8.05 7.85
CA VAL A 221 -17.67 9.26 7.29
C VAL A 221 -17.29 9.07 5.81
N ALA A 222 -16.89 7.87 5.40
CA ALA A 222 -16.59 7.57 4.01
C ALA A 222 -17.88 7.47 3.16
N GLN A 223 -18.93 6.87 3.71
CA GLN A 223 -20.24 6.72 3.07
C GLN A 223 -20.88 8.09 2.77
N ASP A 224 -20.74 9.05 3.69
CA ASP A 224 -21.21 10.44 3.51
C ASP A 224 -20.47 11.18 2.38
N GLN A 225 -19.19 10.89 2.18
CA GLN A 225 -18.39 11.49 1.10
C GLN A 225 -18.74 10.92 -0.28
N PHE A 226 -19.16 9.65 -0.35
CA PHE A 226 -19.46 8.95 -1.59
C PHE A 226 -20.84 8.26 -1.53
N PRO A 227 -21.95 9.02 -1.46
CA PRO A 227 -23.30 8.47 -1.23
C PRO A 227 -23.81 7.59 -2.38
N TRP A 228 -23.14 7.60 -3.52
CA TRP A 228 -23.44 6.75 -4.68
C TRP A 228 -22.77 5.37 -4.62
N SER A 229 -21.87 5.14 -3.66
CA SER A 229 -21.22 3.85 -3.42
C SER A 229 -21.81 3.17 -2.18
N ASN A 230 -21.54 1.88 -2.02
CA ASN A 230 -21.86 1.12 -0.81
C ASN A 230 -20.56 0.82 -0.05
N ILE A 231 -20.35 1.51 1.07
CA ILE A 231 -19.13 1.46 1.87
C ILE A 231 -19.46 0.91 3.26
N ASP A 232 -18.92 -0.27 3.56
CA ASP A 232 -19.02 -0.89 4.88
C ASP A 232 -17.79 -0.51 5.73
N PHE A 233 -17.48 -1.27 6.78
CA PHE A 233 -16.25 -1.12 7.55
C PHE A 233 -15.56 -2.45 7.83
N ILE A 234 -14.23 -2.38 7.89
CA ILE A 234 -13.38 -3.42 8.47
C ILE A 234 -12.47 -2.72 9.46
N THR A 235 -12.67 -2.97 10.75
CA THR A 235 -11.87 -2.34 11.80
C THR A 235 -10.41 -2.78 11.67
N ASN A 236 -9.50 -1.82 11.56
CA ASN A 236 -8.06 -2.11 11.51
C ASN A 236 -7.61 -2.98 12.69
N GLY A 237 -6.66 -3.86 12.40
CA GLY A 237 -5.98 -4.69 13.40
C GLY A 237 -4.46 -4.55 13.29
N VAL A 238 -3.76 -5.09 14.28
CA VAL A 238 -2.30 -5.23 14.27
C VAL A 238 -1.93 -6.70 14.41
N HIS A 239 -0.80 -7.10 13.83
CA HIS A 239 -0.27 -8.45 14.03
C HIS A 239 0.27 -8.58 15.47
N HIS A 240 -0.58 -9.02 16.39
CA HIS A 240 -0.37 -8.99 17.84
C HIS A 240 0.95 -9.63 18.27
N SER A 241 1.34 -10.75 17.64
CA SER A 241 2.60 -11.42 17.97
C SER A 241 3.84 -10.65 17.52
N TYR A 242 3.75 -9.82 16.47
CA TYR A 242 4.86 -8.94 16.08
C TYR A 242 4.98 -7.78 17.06
N TRP A 243 3.86 -7.12 17.36
CA TRP A 243 3.79 -5.93 18.20
C TRP A 243 3.95 -6.20 19.71
N MET A 244 3.96 -7.45 20.14
CA MET A 244 4.20 -7.82 21.54
C MET A 244 5.69 -7.69 21.93
N GLY A 245 5.96 -7.04 23.06
CA GLY A 245 7.32 -6.94 23.63
C GLY A 245 7.83 -8.30 24.13
N SER A 246 9.15 -8.53 24.06
CA SER A 246 9.75 -9.82 24.44
C SER A 246 9.48 -10.29 25.88
N PRO A 247 9.40 -9.43 26.92
CA PRO A 247 9.02 -9.89 28.26
C PRO A 247 7.60 -10.46 28.30
N PHE A 248 6.63 -9.77 27.69
CA PHE A 248 5.25 -10.25 27.60
C PHE A 248 5.11 -11.48 26.71
N LYS A 249 5.89 -11.59 25.63
CA LYS A 249 5.96 -12.83 24.84
C LYS A 249 6.29 -14.03 25.73
N ARG A 250 7.30 -13.94 26.60
CA ARG A 250 7.67 -15.05 27.49
C ARG A 250 6.57 -15.39 28.50
N VAL A 251 5.92 -14.38 29.08
CA VAL A 251 4.77 -14.61 29.97
C VAL A 251 3.67 -15.35 29.21
N TYR A 252 3.25 -14.85 28.05
CA TYR A 252 2.16 -15.49 27.31
C TYR A 252 2.54 -16.87 26.78
N ASP A 253 3.81 -17.14 26.49
CA ASP A 253 4.28 -18.49 26.14
C ASP A 253 4.07 -19.50 27.25
N GLN A 254 4.23 -19.05 28.50
CA GLN A 254 4.07 -19.89 29.67
C GLN A 254 2.61 -20.05 30.08
N TYR A 255 1.82 -18.96 30.05
CA TYR A 255 0.48 -18.93 30.63
C TYR A 255 -0.66 -19.03 29.59
N ILE A 256 -0.42 -18.68 28.33
CA ILE A 256 -1.44 -18.65 27.26
C ILE A 256 -0.87 -19.32 25.99
N PRO A 257 -0.62 -20.65 25.97
CA PRO A 257 0.21 -21.29 24.94
C PRO A 257 -0.20 -21.07 23.47
N ASP A 258 -1.48 -20.82 23.20
CA ASP A 258 -2.05 -20.61 21.86
C ASP A 258 -2.12 -19.13 21.43
N TRP A 259 -1.67 -18.19 22.26
CA TRP A 259 -1.84 -16.75 22.03
C TRP A 259 -1.28 -16.26 20.69
N ARG A 260 -0.25 -16.92 20.14
CA ARG A 260 0.38 -16.50 18.88
C ARG A 260 -0.50 -16.68 17.65
N THR A 261 -1.37 -17.68 17.68
CA THR A 261 -2.28 -18.01 16.57
C THR A 261 -3.72 -17.65 16.89
N ASN A 262 -4.07 -17.54 18.17
CA ASN A 262 -5.39 -17.14 18.64
C ASN A 262 -5.30 -15.84 19.47
N PRO A 263 -5.48 -14.65 18.87
CA PRO A 263 -5.43 -13.39 19.62
C PRO A 263 -6.53 -13.27 20.67
N GLU A 264 -7.68 -13.94 20.52
CA GLU A 264 -8.75 -13.93 21.53
C GLU A 264 -8.32 -14.58 22.85
N SER A 265 -7.37 -15.51 22.80
CA SER A 265 -6.82 -16.13 24.01
C SER A 265 -6.10 -15.14 24.94
N LEU A 266 -5.71 -13.95 24.43
CA LEU A 266 -5.18 -12.88 25.25
C LEU A 266 -6.22 -12.29 26.23
N LEU A 267 -7.51 -12.55 26.03
CA LEU A 267 -8.56 -12.17 26.99
C LEU A 267 -8.46 -12.94 28.31
N ARG A 268 -7.68 -14.04 28.36
CA ARG A 268 -7.37 -14.80 29.58
C ARG A 268 -6.23 -14.19 30.40
N ILE A 269 -5.89 -12.93 30.13
CA ILE A 269 -4.83 -12.21 30.86
C ILE A 269 -5.08 -12.19 32.38
N ASP A 270 -6.36 -12.18 32.78
CA ASP A 270 -6.79 -12.16 34.18
C ASP A 270 -6.47 -13.47 34.93
N ASP A 271 -6.12 -14.55 34.22
CA ASP A 271 -5.65 -15.80 34.83
C ASP A 271 -4.18 -15.74 35.29
N ILE A 272 -3.45 -14.67 34.92
CA ILE A 272 -2.05 -14.47 35.25
C ILE A 272 -1.94 -13.56 36.47
N ALA A 273 -1.16 -13.96 37.46
CA ALA A 273 -0.96 -13.17 38.67
C ALA A 273 -0.36 -11.78 38.36
N ASP A 274 -0.88 -10.75 39.04
CA ASP A 274 -0.51 -9.35 38.84
C ASP A 274 1.00 -9.09 38.97
N ASP A 275 1.68 -9.79 39.88
CA ASP A 275 3.11 -9.65 40.11
C ASP A 275 3.93 -10.15 38.90
N VAL A 276 3.47 -11.19 38.21
CA VAL A 276 4.07 -11.70 36.98
C VAL A 276 3.96 -10.67 35.86
N ILE A 277 2.77 -10.09 35.65
CA ILE A 277 2.53 -9.03 34.66
C ILE A 277 3.35 -7.79 34.99
N TRP A 278 3.35 -7.38 36.25
CA TRP A 278 4.10 -6.23 36.73
C TRP A 278 5.61 -6.40 36.50
N ASN A 279 6.16 -7.58 36.79
CA ASN A 279 7.56 -7.89 36.57
C ASN A 279 7.93 -7.81 35.08
N ALA A 280 7.10 -8.36 34.17
CA ALA A 280 7.31 -8.24 32.73
C ALA A 280 7.26 -6.79 32.24
N HIS A 281 6.35 -5.98 32.80
CA HIS A 281 6.28 -4.55 32.52
C HIS A 281 7.53 -3.79 33.00
N GLN A 282 7.99 -4.04 34.23
CA GLN A 282 9.22 -3.42 34.75
C GLN A 282 10.44 -3.80 33.90
N GLU A 283 10.53 -5.05 33.45
CA GLU A 283 11.58 -5.47 32.54
C GLU A 283 11.50 -4.71 31.20
N ARG A 284 10.30 -4.55 30.63
CA ARG A 284 10.12 -3.77 29.40
C ARG A 284 10.53 -2.30 29.57
N LYS A 285 10.25 -1.69 30.74
CA LYS A 285 10.72 -0.34 31.07
C LYS A 285 12.24 -0.27 31.14
N ARG A 286 12.91 -1.28 31.71
CA ARG A 286 14.39 -1.34 31.74
C ARG A 286 14.97 -1.44 30.33
N TYR A 287 14.35 -2.20 29.42
CA TYR A 287 14.77 -2.23 28.01
C TYR A 287 14.63 -0.86 27.34
N LEU A 288 13.54 -0.13 27.62
CA LEU A 288 13.35 1.21 27.08
C LEU A 288 14.40 2.19 27.60
N LEU A 289 14.71 2.14 28.90
CA LEU A 289 15.71 3.02 29.52
C LEU A 289 17.16 2.69 29.11
N GLY A 290 17.40 1.46 28.63
CA GLY A 290 18.72 1.02 28.17
C GLY A 290 18.92 1.14 26.65
N TYR A 291 17.90 1.56 25.89
CA TYR A 291 17.98 1.82 24.45
C TYR A 291 18.51 3.24 24.21
#